data_AF-A0A1F9VEG4-F1
#
_entry.id   AF-A0A1F9VEG4-F1
#
_cell.length_a   1.000
_cell.length_b   1.000
_cell.length_c   1.000
_cell.angle_alpha   90.00
_cell.angle_beta   90.00
_cell.angle_gamma   90.00
#
_symmetry.space_group_name_H-M   'P 1'
#
loop_
_entity.id
_entity.type
_entity.pdbx_description
1 polymer ?
#
loop_
_entity_poly.entity_id
_entity_poly.type
_entity_poly.pdbx_seq_one_letter_code
_entity_poly.pdbx_strand_id
1 'polypeptide(L)'
;MTLHTPPLLLDLFAGGGGAGMGYSRAGFRVVGVGWLCGGMFGLPFYRHRYFESNWFWLQPGHPRHQFTVRNGRTLGARARDIVHNGARAVGANVGHAAGVQQAREAMGIPWMSREEITQAIPPLYTEYIGQALMAEVLRRAVACSR
;
A
#
# COMPACT_ATOMS: atom_id res chain seq x y z
N MET A 1 11.70 38.05 0.23
CA MET A 1 11.62 36.69 0.76
C MET A 1 10.89 35.83 -0.25
N THR A 2 11.60 35.00 -1.01
CA THR A 2 10.96 33.97 -1.83
C THR A 2 10.29 32.99 -0.87
N LEU A 3 8.95 32.93 -0.89
CA LEU A 3 8.21 31.90 -0.17
C LEU A 3 8.54 30.56 -0.82
N HIS A 4 9.54 29.86 -0.28
CA HIS A 4 9.90 28.55 -0.77
C HIS A 4 8.76 27.60 -0.42
N THR A 5 7.97 27.18 -1.40
CA THR A 5 6.97 26.15 -1.19
C THR A 5 7.69 24.88 -0.71
N PRO A 6 7.29 24.28 0.42
CA PRO A 6 7.98 23.11 0.94
C PRO A 6 7.89 21.95 -0.07
N PRO A 7 8.95 21.12 -0.18
CA PRO A 7 8.94 20.01 -1.12
C PRO A 7 7.83 19.00 -0.81
N LEU A 8 7.40 18.27 -1.83
CA LEU A 8 6.46 17.16 -1.68
C LEU A 8 7.21 15.94 -1.12
N LEU A 9 6.77 15.45 0.04
CA LEU A 9 7.14 14.18 0.65
C LEU A 9 6.08 13.05 0.45
N LEU A 10 6.47 11.91 -0.14
CA LEU A 10 5.72 10.64 -0.11
C LEU A 10 6.59 9.53 0.48
N ASP A 11 6.12 8.91 1.56
CA ASP A 11 6.69 7.66 2.09
C ASP A 11 5.83 6.47 1.64
N LEU A 12 6.45 5.57 0.90
CA LEU A 12 5.85 4.36 0.34
C LEU A 12 5.88 3.16 1.32
N PHE A 13 6.69 3.23 2.38
CA PHE A 13 6.88 2.18 3.38
C PHE A 13 6.43 2.62 4.78
N ALA A 14 5.46 3.53 4.83
CA ALA A 14 4.87 3.99 6.08
C ALA A 14 4.25 2.82 6.88
N GLY A 15 4.00 3.06 8.17
CA GLY A 15 3.55 2.00 9.08
C GLY A 15 3.54 2.45 10.52
N GLY A 16 4.38 1.86 11.38
CA GLY A 16 4.40 2.10 12.84
C GLY A 16 4.73 3.52 13.31
N GLY A 17 4.67 4.54 12.45
CA GLY A 17 4.79 5.96 12.79
C GLY A 17 6.21 6.50 12.96
N GLY A 18 7.25 5.67 12.82
CA GLY A 18 8.64 6.06 13.03
C GLY A 18 9.16 7.10 12.02
N ALA A 19 8.97 6.85 10.72
CA ALA A 19 9.37 7.78 9.66
C ALA A 19 8.55 9.08 9.71
N GLY A 20 7.23 8.99 9.87
CA GLY A 20 6.32 10.12 10.04
C GLY A 20 6.73 11.12 11.11
N MET A 21 7.12 10.64 12.30
CA MET A 21 7.64 11.52 13.35
C MET A 21 8.97 12.17 12.94
N GLY A 22 9.84 11.45 12.24
CA GLY A 22 11.07 12.00 11.67
C GLY A 22 10.79 13.15 10.70
N TYR A 23 9.85 12.98 9.78
CA TYR A 23 9.44 14.02 8.84
C TYR A 23 8.82 15.23 9.55
N SER A 24 7.98 15.00 10.55
CA SER A 24 7.42 16.07 11.37
C SER A 24 8.51 16.87 12.11
N ARG A 25 9.51 16.19 12.71
CA ARG A 25 10.68 16.83 13.34
C ARG A 25 11.54 17.60 12.35
N ALA A 26 11.58 17.19 11.09
CA ALA A 26 12.24 17.91 10.01
C ALA A 26 11.42 19.11 9.48
N GLY A 27 10.26 19.41 10.06
CA GLY A 27 9.43 20.57 9.71
C GLY A 27 8.37 20.30 8.63
N PHE A 28 8.18 19.05 8.20
CA PHE A 28 7.11 18.70 7.28
C PHE A 28 5.77 18.60 8.00
N ARG A 29 4.72 19.21 7.44
CA ARG A 29 3.35 18.90 7.83
C ARG A 29 2.97 17.52 7.29
N VAL A 30 2.86 16.51 8.15
CA VAL A 30 2.37 15.18 7.77
C VAL A 30 0.85 15.18 7.90
N VAL A 31 0.12 15.02 6.79
CA VAL A 31 -1.34 15.27 6.75
C VAL A 31 -2.18 14.01 6.57
N GLY A 32 -1.57 12.87 6.25
CA GLY A 32 -2.33 11.65 6.06
C GLY A 32 -1.48 10.40 6.07
N VAL A 33 -1.79 9.50 7.00
CA VAL A 33 -1.53 8.07 6.86
C VAL A 33 -2.70 7.50 6.08
N GLY A 34 -2.57 7.39 4.76
CA GLY A 34 -3.52 6.64 3.95
C GLY A 34 -3.05 5.20 3.79
N TRP A 35 -3.92 4.29 3.37
CA TRP A 35 -3.52 2.91 3.11
C TRP A 35 -4.24 2.36 1.88
N LEU A 36 -3.60 1.41 1.20
CA LEU A 36 -4.17 0.73 0.04
C LEU A 36 -4.27 -0.76 0.30
N CYS A 37 -5.35 -1.38 -0.18
CA CYS A 37 -5.61 -2.82 -0.11
C CYS A 37 -5.78 -3.39 -1.51
N GLY A 38 -5.40 -4.66 -1.69
CA GLY A 38 -5.52 -5.32 -2.98
C GLY A 38 -6.99 -5.38 -3.41
N GLY A 39 -7.89 -5.53 -2.43
CA GLY A 39 -9.31 -5.52 -2.66
C GLY A 39 -9.84 -4.23 -3.30
N MET A 40 -9.23 -3.07 -3.03
CA MET A 40 -9.63 -1.78 -3.64
C MET A 40 -9.38 -1.76 -5.16
N PHE A 41 -8.47 -2.60 -5.66
CA PHE A 41 -8.07 -2.67 -7.06
C PHE A 41 -8.43 -4.01 -7.70
N GLY A 42 -9.30 -4.81 -7.08
CA GLY A 42 -9.70 -6.11 -7.61
C GLY A 42 -8.62 -7.20 -7.55
N LEU A 43 -7.52 -6.99 -6.83
CA LEU A 43 -6.48 -7.99 -6.68
C LEU A 43 -7.00 -9.21 -5.87
N PRO A 44 -6.52 -10.43 -6.18
CA PRO A 44 -7.01 -11.66 -5.57
C PRO A 44 -6.48 -11.88 -4.15
N PHE A 45 -5.94 -10.84 -3.50
CA PHE A 45 -5.37 -10.90 -2.16
C PHE A 45 -5.66 -9.63 -1.35
N TYR A 46 -5.65 -9.79 -0.04
CA TYR A 46 -5.66 -8.74 0.97
C TYR A 46 -4.22 -8.35 1.30
N ARG A 47 -3.88 -7.09 1.05
CA ARG A 47 -2.56 -6.55 1.35
C ARG A 47 -2.66 -5.08 1.68
N HIS A 48 -2.65 -4.74 2.96
CA HIS A 48 -2.62 -3.36 3.42
C HIS A 48 -1.18 -2.83 3.36
N ARG A 49 -1.00 -1.72 2.63
CA ARG A 49 0.23 -0.92 2.65
C ARG A 49 -0.15 0.49 3.06
N TYR A 50 0.57 1.02 4.05
CA TYR A 50 0.39 2.38 4.52
C TYR A 50 1.29 3.33 3.73
N PHE A 51 0.83 4.56 3.57
CA PHE A 51 1.52 5.64 2.89
C PHE A 51 1.40 6.90 3.72
N GLU A 52 2.48 7.66 3.83
CA GLU A 52 2.50 8.97 4.50
C GLU A 52 2.84 10.06 3.49
N SER A 53 2.20 11.22 3.63
CA SER A 53 2.48 12.37 2.74
C SER A 53 2.22 13.72 3.39
N ASN A 54 2.76 14.79 2.77
CA ASN A 54 2.51 16.18 3.15
C ASN A 54 1.47 16.91 2.27
N TRP A 55 0.77 16.18 1.41
CA TRP A 55 -0.40 16.63 0.64
C TRP A 55 -1.57 15.68 0.87
N PHE A 56 -2.74 16.12 0.42
CA PHE A 56 -3.93 15.30 0.45
C PHE A 56 -4.01 14.42 -0.80
N TRP A 57 -4.38 13.16 -0.63
CA TRP A 57 -4.79 12.26 -1.71
C TRP A 57 -6.00 11.44 -1.25
N LEU A 58 -6.86 11.08 -2.19
CA LEU A 58 -8.10 10.38 -1.88
C LEU A 58 -7.88 8.87 -1.82
N GLN A 59 -8.18 8.24 -0.69
CA GLN A 59 -8.20 6.79 -0.58
C GLN A 59 -9.42 6.22 -1.33
N PRO A 60 -9.25 5.21 -2.20
CA PRO A 60 -10.38 4.56 -2.85
C PRO A 60 -11.20 3.74 -1.83
N GLY A 61 -12.48 3.50 -2.13
CA GLY A 61 -13.36 2.74 -1.24
C GLY A 61 -12.81 1.35 -0.92
N HIS A 62 -12.74 1.01 0.37
CA HIS A 62 -12.24 -0.29 0.82
C HIS A 62 -13.37 -1.33 0.93
N PRO A 63 -13.37 -2.42 0.13
CA PRO A 63 -14.34 -3.48 0.32
C PRO A 63 -14.07 -4.23 1.62
N ARG A 64 -15.14 -4.69 2.29
CA ARG A 64 -15.03 -5.52 3.48
C ARG A 64 -14.30 -6.82 3.14
N HIS A 65 -13.30 -7.18 3.95
CA HIS A 65 -12.65 -8.49 3.86
C HIS A 65 -13.65 -9.59 4.22
N GLN A 66 -13.80 -10.56 3.33
CA GLN A 66 -14.75 -11.67 3.48
C GLN A 66 -14.13 -12.88 4.20
N PHE A 67 -12.79 -12.91 4.33
CA PHE A 67 -12.07 -14.01 4.98
C PHE A 67 -11.18 -13.47 6.09
N THR A 68 -11.06 -14.24 7.19
CA THR A 68 -10.17 -13.90 8.30
C THR A 68 -8.72 -14.24 7.94
N VAL A 69 -7.86 -13.23 7.99
CA VAL A 69 -6.41 -13.38 7.84
C VAL A 69 -5.80 -13.68 9.22
N ARG A 70 -5.21 -14.87 9.40
CA ARG A 70 -4.59 -15.28 10.67
C ARG A 70 -3.12 -15.61 10.47
N ASN A 71 -2.26 -15.05 11.33
CA ASN A 71 -0.84 -15.36 11.34
C ASN A 71 -0.60 -16.70 12.06
N GLY A 72 -0.05 -17.69 11.34
CA GLY A 72 0.55 -18.88 11.95
C GLY A 72 -0.22 -20.20 11.78
N ARG A 73 0.49 -21.16 11.17
CA ARG A 73 0.40 -22.63 11.24
C ARG A 73 -1.01 -23.23 11.43
N THR A 74 -1.51 -23.85 10.37
CA THR A 74 -2.51 -24.91 10.40
C THR A 74 -2.15 -25.95 11.47
N LEU A 75 -2.70 -25.81 12.66
CA LEU A 75 -2.90 -26.86 13.67
C LEU A 75 -3.78 -26.26 14.78
N GLY A 76 -5.09 -26.56 14.72
CA GLY A 76 -6.01 -26.26 15.82
C GLY A 76 -7.23 -25.38 15.49
N ALA A 77 -7.45 -24.96 14.24
CA ALA A 77 -8.75 -24.42 13.86
C ALA A 77 -9.73 -25.60 13.74
N ARG A 78 -10.80 -25.60 14.54
CA ARG A 78 -11.94 -26.48 14.32
C ARG A 78 -12.28 -26.44 12.83
N ALA A 79 -12.58 -27.59 12.23
CA ALA A 79 -12.65 -27.89 10.80
C ALA A 79 -13.59 -27.02 9.92
N ARG A 80 -14.04 -25.85 10.40
CA ARG A 80 -15.01 -24.94 9.79
C ARG A 80 -14.41 -23.59 9.40
N ASP A 81 -13.22 -23.24 9.88
CA ASP A 81 -12.59 -21.96 9.54
C ASP A 81 -11.56 -22.17 8.42
N ILE A 82 -11.94 -21.86 7.18
CA ILE A 82 -10.97 -21.77 6.07
C ILE A 82 -10.07 -20.56 6.36
N VAL A 83 -8.91 -20.82 6.97
CA VAL A 83 -7.90 -19.78 7.27
C VAL A 83 -7.25 -19.33 5.97
N HIS A 84 -7.48 -18.07 5.57
CA HIS A 84 -6.87 -17.49 4.37
C HIS A 84 -5.61 -16.71 4.76
N ASN A 85 -4.47 -16.99 4.14
CA ASN A 85 -3.21 -16.29 4.40
C ASN A 85 -3.12 -15.01 3.55
N GLY A 86 -4.09 -14.12 3.77
CA GLY A 86 -4.25 -12.89 2.98
C GLY A 86 -4.81 -13.14 1.57
N ALA A 87 -5.30 -14.32 1.24
CA ALA A 87 -5.91 -14.59 -0.06
C ALA A 87 -7.40 -14.23 -0.09
N ARG A 88 -7.84 -13.73 -1.24
CA ARG A 88 -9.25 -13.48 -1.58
C ARG A 88 -9.80 -14.52 -2.57
N ALA A 89 -8.91 -15.21 -3.29
CA ALA A 89 -9.23 -16.37 -4.12
C ALA A 89 -8.44 -17.60 -3.65
N VAL A 90 -8.94 -18.81 -3.95
CA VAL A 90 -8.22 -20.05 -3.64
C VAL A 90 -6.83 -20.01 -4.28
N GLY A 91 -5.79 -20.26 -3.46
CA GLY A 91 -4.40 -20.24 -3.91
C GLY A 91 -3.72 -18.86 -3.85
N ALA A 92 -4.45 -17.74 -3.79
CA ALA A 92 -3.89 -16.40 -4.00
C ALA A 92 -3.17 -15.83 -2.75
N ASN A 93 -2.62 -16.72 -1.92
CA ASN A 93 -1.96 -16.36 -0.68
C ASN A 93 -0.63 -15.65 -0.99
N VAL A 94 -0.53 -14.36 -0.66
CA VAL A 94 0.74 -13.61 -0.76
C VAL A 94 1.75 -14.05 0.33
N GLY A 95 1.32 -14.93 1.24
CA GLY A 95 2.13 -15.52 2.30
C GLY A 95 2.82 -16.86 1.98
N HIS A 96 3.62 -17.30 2.96
CA HIS A 96 4.78 -18.21 2.93
C HIS A 96 4.79 -19.57 2.18
N ALA A 97 3.86 -19.97 1.32
CA ALA A 97 4.08 -21.20 0.52
C ALA A 97 3.25 -21.37 -0.76
N ALA A 98 2.03 -20.83 -0.86
CA ALA A 98 1.05 -21.35 -1.84
C ALA A 98 0.63 -20.39 -2.96
N GLY A 99 0.96 -19.09 -2.91
CA GLY A 99 0.42 -18.11 -3.87
C GLY A 99 1.43 -17.12 -4.46
N VAL A 100 2.73 -17.42 -4.42
CA VAL A 100 3.77 -16.54 -4.99
C VAL A 100 3.57 -16.34 -6.49
N GLN A 101 3.27 -17.40 -7.24
CA GLN A 101 3.03 -17.28 -8.69
C GLN A 101 1.79 -16.45 -8.99
N GLN A 102 0.71 -16.68 -8.26
CA GLN A 102 -0.52 -15.90 -8.42
C GLN A 102 -0.33 -14.45 -7.99
N ALA A 103 0.50 -14.20 -6.98
CA ALA A 103 0.89 -12.84 -6.59
C ALA A 103 1.74 -12.17 -7.67
N ARG A 104 2.67 -12.89 -8.30
CA ARG A 104 3.48 -12.41 -9.44
C ARG A 104 2.61 -12.03 -10.63
N GLU A 105 1.70 -12.92 -11.00
CA GLU A 105 0.72 -12.70 -12.08
C GLU A 105 -0.18 -11.51 -11.76
N ALA A 106 -0.80 -11.49 -10.58
CA ALA A 106 -1.73 -10.44 -10.18
C ALA A 106 -1.07 -9.07 -10.01
N MET A 107 0.21 -9.01 -9.62
CA MET A 107 0.96 -7.75 -9.50
C MET A 107 1.76 -7.39 -10.76
N GLY A 108 1.84 -8.27 -11.76
CA GLY A 108 2.65 -8.05 -12.97
C GLY A 108 4.16 -8.00 -12.74
N ILE A 109 4.67 -8.72 -11.74
CA ILE A 109 6.10 -8.71 -11.34
C ILE A 109 6.70 -10.13 -11.32
N PRO A 110 6.77 -10.82 -12.47
CA PRO A 110 7.13 -12.23 -12.55
C PRO A 110 8.56 -12.55 -12.09
N TRP A 111 9.45 -11.56 -12.07
CA TRP A 111 10.86 -11.74 -11.73
C TRP A 111 11.14 -11.82 -10.23
N MET A 112 10.23 -11.37 -9.36
CA MET A 112 10.50 -11.26 -7.93
C MET A 112 10.49 -12.60 -7.21
N SER A 113 11.45 -12.86 -6.33
CA SER A 113 11.45 -13.98 -5.38
C SER A 113 10.28 -13.89 -4.40
N ARG A 114 10.06 -14.97 -3.63
CA ARG A 114 9.02 -15.01 -2.59
C ARG A 114 9.26 -13.93 -1.52
N GLU A 115 10.52 -13.75 -1.14
CA GLU A 115 10.95 -12.81 -0.12
C GLU A 115 10.73 -11.37 -0.60
N GLU A 116 11.08 -11.09 -1.86
CA GLU A 116 10.89 -9.78 -2.51
C GLU A 116 9.41 -9.43 -2.65
N ILE A 117 8.60 -10.32 -3.20
CA ILE A 117 7.17 -10.06 -3.45
C ILE A 117 6.38 -9.87 -2.14
N THR A 118 6.80 -10.55 -1.07
CA THR A 118 6.25 -10.39 0.29
C THR A 118 6.44 -8.96 0.80
N GLN A 119 7.53 -8.28 0.42
CA GLN A 119 7.82 -6.91 0.82
C GLN A 119 7.44 -5.85 -0.21
N ALA A 120 7.24 -6.23 -1.48
CA ALA A 120 6.97 -5.31 -2.58
C ALA A 120 5.77 -4.37 -2.34
N ILE A 121 5.68 -3.28 -3.08
CA ILE A 121 4.43 -2.53 -3.16
C ILE A 121 3.81 -2.94 -4.50
N PRO A 122 2.53 -3.37 -4.55
CA PRO A 122 1.88 -3.68 -5.82
C PRO A 122 2.00 -2.47 -6.76
N PRO A 123 2.44 -2.65 -8.03
CA PRO A 123 2.59 -1.55 -8.98
C PRO A 123 1.32 -0.69 -9.14
N LEU A 124 0.13 -1.31 -9.06
CA LEU A 124 -1.16 -0.60 -9.06
C LEU A 124 -1.28 0.43 -7.93
N TYR A 125 -0.71 0.16 -6.76
CA TYR A 125 -0.76 1.11 -5.64
C TYR A 125 0.12 2.32 -5.94
N THR A 126 1.35 2.07 -6.44
CA THR A 126 2.28 3.14 -6.81
C THR A 126 1.76 3.97 -7.98
N GLU A 127 1.07 3.34 -8.94
CA GLU A 127 0.44 4.05 -10.04
C GLU A 127 -0.67 4.97 -9.53
N TYR A 128 -1.58 4.45 -8.70
CA TYR A 128 -2.69 5.24 -8.15
C TYR A 128 -2.21 6.46 -7.35
N ILE A 129 -1.32 6.25 -6.37
CA ILE A 129 -0.81 7.36 -5.55
C ILE A 129 0.15 8.27 -6.34
N GLY A 130 0.86 7.70 -7.33
CA GLY A 130 1.73 8.43 -8.24
C GLY A 130 0.95 9.41 -9.10
N GLN A 131 -0.21 9.02 -9.64
CA GLN A 131 -1.09 9.93 -10.36
C GLN A 131 -1.55 11.11 -9.48
N ALA A 132 -1.92 10.85 -8.23
CA ALA A 132 -2.29 11.90 -7.28
C ALA A 132 -1.11 12.84 -6.95
N LEU A 133 0.10 12.29 -6.78
CA LEU A 133 1.32 13.07 -6.61
C LEU A 133 1.59 13.96 -7.84
N MET A 134 1.52 13.40 -9.05
CA MET A 134 1.77 14.17 -10.27
C MET A 134 0.76 15.30 -10.45
N ALA A 135 -0.51 15.07 -10.13
CA ALA A 135 -1.53 16.12 -10.14
C ALA A 135 -1.16 17.25 -9.15
N GLU A 136 -0.69 16.92 -7.96
CA GLU A 136 -0.24 17.91 -6.96
C GLU A 136 1.02 18.67 -7.39
N VAL A 137 1.99 17.99 -8.01
CA VAL A 137 3.19 18.61 -8.61
C VAL A 137 2.78 19.65 -9.65
N LEU A 138 1.91 19.27 -10.59
CA LEU A 138 1.44 20.16 -11.64
C LEU A 138 0.64 21.34 -11.07
N ARG A 139 -0.23 21.09 -10.08
CA ARG A 139 -1.00 22.13 -9.39
C ARG A 139 -0.09 23.18 -8.74
N ARG A 140 1.01 22.76 -8.11
CA ARG A 140 1.99 23.66 -7.49
C ARG A 140 2.81 24.42 -8.52
N ALA A 141 3.22 23.77 -9.62
CA ALA A 141 3.95 24.42 -10.70
C ALA A 141 3.13 25.59 -11.29
N VAL A 142 1.85 25.37 -11.60
CA VAL A 142 0.95 26.41 -12.10
C VAL A 142 0.76 27.55 -11.11
N ALA A 143 0.65 27.25 -9.81
CA ALA A 143 0.49 28.26 -8.76
C ALA A 143 1.74 29.12 -8.57
N CYS A 144 2.94 28.59 -8.82
CA CYS A 144 4.21 29.31 -8.70
C CYS A 144 4.52 30.18 -9.94
N SER A 145 3.90 29.89 -11.09
CA SER A 145 4.07 30.65 -12.33
C SER A 145 3.11 31.85 -12.48
N ARG A 146 2.27 32.12 -11.47
CA ARG A 146 1.38 33.28 -11.39
C ARG A 146 1.93 34.27 -10.37
#